data_AF-A0A357I700-F1
#
_entry.id   AF-A0A357I700-F1
#
_cell.length_a   1.000
_cell.length_b   1.000
_cell.length_c   1.000
_cell.angle_alpha   90.00
_cell.angle_beta   90.00
_cell.angle_gamma   90.00
#
_symmetry.space_group_name_H-M   'P 1'
#
loop_
_entity.id
_entity.type
_entity.pdbx_description
1 polymer ?
#
loop_
_entity_poly.entity_id
_entity_poly.type
_entity_poly.pdbx_seq_one_letter_code
_entity_poly.pdbx_strand_id
1 'polypeptide(L)' 'RADIVVRLAEPLRGDVDALSDLPIGLADGDYVPLKEVADLELVMGYSQVYRENGKRRVVVSA' A
#
# COMPACT_ATOMS: atom_id res chain seq x y z
N ARG A 1 1.10 -22.11 16.64
CA ARG A 1 1.75 -21.68 15.38
C ARG A 1 1.72 -20.16 15.35
N ALA A 2 2.83 -19.50 15.07
CA ALA A 2 2.91 -18.06 14.96
C ALA A 2 3.31 -17.69 13.54
N ASP A 3 2.77 -16.60 13.02
CA ASP A 3 3.11 -16.09 11.70
C ASP A 3 4.29 -15.12 11.81
N ILE A 4 5.22 -15.20 10.85
CA ILE A 4 6.36 -14.30 10.73
C ILE A 4 6.08 -13.36 9.56
N VAL A 5 6.20 -12.05 9.81
CA VAL A 5 5.98 -11.01 8.80
C VAL A 5 7.22 -10.16 8.67
N VAL A 6 7.69 -9.96 7.45
CA VAL A 6 8.74 -9.01 7.10
C VAL A 6 8.11 -7.81 6.43
N ARG A 7 8.50 -6.62 6.88
CA ARG A 7 7.98 -5.35 6.38
C ARG A 7 9.04 -4.27 6.54
N LEU A 8 8.96 -3.22 5.72
CA LEU A 8 9.84 -2.05 5.81
C LEU A 8 9.75 -1.37 7.19
N ALA A 9 10.66 -0.46 7.50
CA ALA A 9 10.51 0.37 8.70
C ALA A 9 9.30 1.31 8.56
N GLU A 10 8.64 1.65 9.68
CA GLU A 10 7.46 2.54 9.67
C GLU A 10 7.68 3.90 8.97
N PRO A 11 8.84 4.58 9.17
CA PRO A 11 9.07 5.88 8.53
C PRO A 11 9.05 5.83 7.00
N LEU A 12 9.44 4.68 6.42
CA LEU A 12 9.46 4.48 4.96
C LEU A 12 8.08 4.11 4.38
N ARG A 13 7.09 3.82 5.23
CA ARG A 13 5.74 3.43 4.78
C ARG A 13 4.73 4.57 4.79
N GLY A 14 4.93 5.55 5.67
CA GLY A 14 4.02 6.69 5.82
C GLY A 14 4.25 7.81 4.80
N ASP A 15 5.36 7.74 4.06
CA ASP A 15 5.81 8.80 3.16
C ASP A 15 5.84 8.26 1.73
N VAL A 16 4.95 8.78 0.88
CA VAL A 16 4.83 8.39 -0.52
C VAL A 16 6.05 8.82 -1.33
N ASP A 17 6.68 9.94 -0.98
CA ASP A 17 7.90 10.40 -1.65
C ASP A 17 9.06 9.46 -1.31
N ALA A 18 9.19 9.05 -0.05
CA ALA A 18 10.19 8.05 0.35
C ALA A 18 9.97 6.68 -0.31
N LEU A 19 8.71 6.26 -0.49
CA LEU A 19 8.37 5.02 -1.22
C LEU A 19 8.75 5.09 -2.70
N SER A 20 8.66 6.28 -3.30
CA SER A 20 9.01 6.50 -4.71
C SER A 20 10.49 6.23 -5.00
N ASP A 21 11.35 6.48 -4.01
CA ASP A 21 12.80 6.22 -4.08
C ASP A 21 13.20 4.81 -3.62
N LEU A 22 12.23 3.93 -3.29
CA LEU A 22 12.52 2.57 -2.84
C LEU A 22 13.27 1.79 -3.94
N PRO A 23 14.47 1.25 -3.65
CA PRO A 23 15.24 0.51 -4.64
C PRO A 23 14.65 -0.88 -4.87
N ILE A 24 14.37 -1.19 -6.13
CA ILE A 24 13.93 -2.50 -6.59
C ILE A 24 15.11 -3.20 -7.25
N GLY A 25 15.53 -4.32 -6.67
CA GLY A 25 16.65 -5.12 -7.20
C GLY A 25 16.29 -5.81 -8.50
N LEU A 26 17.19 -5.74 -9.48
CA LEU A 26 17.13 -6.45 -10.75
C LEU A 26 17.88 -7.78 -10.65
N ALA A 27 17.61 -8.69 -11.60
CA ALA A 27 18.24 -10.01 -11.63
C ALA A 27 19.77 -9.95 -11.74
N ASP A 28 20.29 -8.90 -12.40
CA ASP A 28 21.72 -8.71 -12.65
C ASP A 28 22.46 -8.03 -11.48
N GLY A 29 21.76 -7.71 -10.38
CA GLY A 29 22.32 -7.09 -9.19
C GLY A 29 22.27 -5.56 -9.17
N ASP A 30 21.92 -4.95 -10.30
CA ASP A 30 21.57 -3.53 -10.38
C ASP A 30 20.25 -3.23 -9.65
N TYR A 31 19.94 -1.95 -9.45
CA TYR A 31 18.67 -1.53 -8.88
C TYR A 31 18.05 -0.40 -9.68
N VAL A 32 16.72 -0.31 -9.61
CA VAL A 32 15.93 0.78 -10.16
C VAL A 32 15.00 1.33 -9.08
N PRO A 33 14.86 2.65 -8.92
CA PRO A 33 13.87 3.24 -8.02
C PRO A 33 12.43 2.87 -8.43
N LEU A 34 11.53 2.71 -7.46
CA LEU A 34 10.14 2.31 -7.71
C LEU A 34 9.40 3.27 -8.68
N LYS A 35 9.67 4.57 -8.60
CA LYS A 35 9.08 5.59 -9.49
C LYS A 35 9.36 5.41 -10.99
N GLU A 36 10.43 4.71 -11.36
CA GLU A 36 10.77 4.48 -12.78
C GLU A 36 9.94 3.36 -13.40
N VAL A 37 9.29 2.54 -12.56
CA VAL A 37 8.55 1.34 -12.99
C VAL A 37 7.07 1.36 -12.58
N ALA A 38 6.67 2.30 -11.73
CA ALA A 38 5.30 2.43 -11.24
C ALA A 38 4.94 3.88 -10.88
N ASP A 39 3.69 4.25 -11.13
CA ASP A 39 3.10 5.50 -10.66
C ASP A 39 2.48 5.32 -9.27
N LEU A 40 2.77 6.24 -8.36
CA LEU A 40 2.26 6.25 -6.99
C LEU A 40 1.27 7.40 -6.81
N GLU A 41 0.03 7.08 -6.46
CA GLU A 41 -1.02 8.08 -6.20
C GLU A 41 -1.70 7.82 -4.85
N LEU A 42 -1.73 8.85 -3.99
CA LEU A 42 -2.49 8.79 -2.76
C LEU A 42 -3.95 9.19 -3.02
N VAL A 43 -4.82 8.19 -3.03
CA VAL A 43 -6.25 8.40 -3.28
C VAL A 43 -7.08 8.18 -2.01
N MET A 44 -8.19 8.90 -1.89
CA MET A 44 -9.18 8.63 -0.85
C MET A 44 -10.01 7.40 -1.24
N GLY A 45 -10.14 6.44 -0.33
CA GLY A 45 -10.92 5.21 -0.53
C GLY A 45 -11.86 4.92 0.63
N TYR A 46 -12.84 4.05 0.38
CA TYR A 46 -13.71 3.55 1.45
C TYR A 46 -12.89 2.68 2.42
N SER A 47 -12.81 3.09 3.68
CA SER A 47 -12.14 2.30 4.74
C SER A 47 -12.92 1.03 5.10
N GLN A 48 -14.22 0.99 4.81
CA GLN A 48 -15.11 -0.14 5.06
C GLN A 48 -16.17 -0.24 3.96
N VAL A 49 -16.46 -1.46 3.51
CA VAL A 49 -17.52 -1.72 2.53
C VAL A 49 -18.54 -2.69 3.12
N TYR A 50 -19.62 -2.15 3.67
CA TYR A 50 -20.73 -2.96 4.19
C TYR A 50 -21.62 -3.45 3.06
N ARG A 51 -21.95 -4.75 3.11
CA ARG A 51 -22.85 -5.39 2.16
C ARG A 51 -23.94 -6.16 2.89
N GLU A 52 -25.18 -5.96 2.45
CA GLU A 52 -26.35 -6.74 2.88
C GLU A 52 -27.10 -7.17 1.62
N ASN A 53 -27.43 -8.46 1.51
CA ASN A 53 -28.08 -9.05 0.33
C ASN A 53 -27.41 -8.68 -1.02
N GLY A 54 -26.07 -8.57 -1.03
CA GLY A 54 -25.28 -8.24 -2.22
C GLY A 54 -25.23 -6.76 -2.60
N LYS A 55 -25.92 -5.87 -1.88
CA LYS A 55 -25.92 -4.40 -2.14
C LYS A 55 -25.07 -3.66 -1.11
N ARG A 56 -24.39 -2.59 -1.56
CA ARG A 56 -23.59 -1.69 -0.69
C ARG A 56 -24.52 -0.86 0.19
N ARG A 57 -24.27 -0.78 1.50
CA ARG A 57 -24.99 0.07 2.45
C ARG A 57 -24.02 0.97 3.22
N VAL A 58 -24.44 2.17 3.57
CA VAL A 58 -23.74 3.06 4.51
C VAL A 58 -24.47 2.99 5.85
N VAL A 59 -23.75 2.68 6.93
CA VAL A 59 -24.32 2.66 8.29
C VAL A 59 -23.91 3.96 8.97
N VAL A 60 -24.91 4.75 9.39
CA VAL A 60 -24.71 5.97 10.18
C VAL A 60 -25.20 5.67 11.60
N SER A 61 -24.28 5.59 12.56
CA SER A 61 -24.59 5.56 13.99
C SER A 61 -24.39 6.96 14.57
N ALA A 62 -25.36 7.45 15.33
CA ALA A 62 -25.31 8.74 16.03
C ALA A 62 -24.44 8.67 17.30
#